data_AF-A0A6N3ELP8-F1
#
_entry.id   AF-A0A6N3ELP8-F1
#
_cell.length_a   1.000
_cell.length_b   1.000
_cell.length_c   1.000
_cell.angle_alpha   90.00
_cell.angle_beta   90.00
_cell.angle_gamma   90.00
#
_symmetry.space_group_name_H-M   'P 1'
#
loop_
_entity.id
_entity.type
_entity.pdbx_description
1 polymer ?
#
loop_
_entity_poly.entity_id
_entity_poly.type
_entity_poly.pdbx_seq_one_letter_code
_entity_poly.pdbx_strand_id
1 'polypeptide(L)'
;MEKKEIEAPKTVHGFKIFKHDWTCMGKQYTCPGRFIEEGKLEVCGHGMHFCQTATDCFNYYSFDSRNKVAEVIAYGEVVTDGDKSCTDKLEIVREIPWEEVLRIVNTGKNCTGRCNTGNCNTGNCNTGNCNTGNWNTGNWNAGHWNTGDFNTGDFNTGNCNTGDWNTGECNAGHWNTGHCNTGNRNAGDCNTGDWNKSSFNAGCFNTVEQKIMLFNKSSDMTYREWLESDARWLLNQIPKNVVVYESDMSDEEKAEHPTYETTGGYIKVMEESECGQLWWNDLPDDKKAVIKSLPNFDAGIFEQCTGIKIN
;
A
#
# COMPACT_ATOMS: atom_id res chain seq x y z
N MET A 1 -40.52 43.47 -40.81
CA MET A 1 -39.10 43.55 -40.42
C MET A 1 -38.83 42.38 -39.51
N GLU A 2 -38.30 41.28 -40.06
CA GLU A 2 -37.80 40.17 -39.25
C GLU A 2 -36.59 40.65 -38.45
N LYS A 3 -36.66 40.53 -37.14
CA LYS A 3 -35.49 40.65 -36.28
C LYS A 3 -34.60 39.44 -36.58
N LYS A 4 -33.48 39.65 -37.28
CA LYS A 4 -32.37 38.70 -37.25
C LYS A 4 -31.88 38.64 -35.81
N GLU A 5 -32.17 37.54 -35.11
CA GLU A 5 -31.39 37.18 -33.93
C GLU A 5 -29.94 37.04 -34.39
N ILE A 6 -29.09 37.94 -33.92
CA ILE A 6 -27.64 37.81 -34.06
C ILE A 6 -27.26 36.74 -33.05
N GLU A 7 -27.16 35.48 -33.50
CA GLU A 7 -26.54 34.42 -32.69
C GLU A 7 -25.16 34.94 -32.25
N ALA A 8 -24.91 34.93 -30.94
CA ALA A 8 -23.61 35.28 -30.41
C ALA A 8 -22.55 34.36 -31.06
N PRO A 9 -21.39 34.89 -31.48
CA PRO A 9 -20.35 34.07 -32.09
C PRO A 9 -20.00 32.92 -31.13
N LYS A 10 -20.05 31.69 -31.64
CA LYS A 10 -19.79 30.48 -30.87
C LYS A 10 -18.32 30.50 -30.45
N THR A 11 -18.05 30.83 -29.20
CA THR A 11 -16.71 30.76 -28.62
C THR A 11 -16.44 29.38 -28.01
N VAL A 12 -15.20 28.92 -28.08
CA VAL A 12 -14.75 27.68 -27.46
C VAL A 12 -13.64 28.01 -26.47
N HIS A 13 -13.86 27.69 -25.20
CA HIS A 13 -12.84 27.83 -24.16
C HIS A 13 -11.88 26.65 -24.20
N GLY A 14 -10.63 26.92 -23.85
CA GLY A 14 -9.65 25.85 -23.71
C GLY A 14 -8.33 26.35 -23.15
N PHE A 15 -7.31 25.55 -23.38
CA PHE A 15 -5.97 25.71 -22.86
C PHE A 15 -4.95 25.59 -23.98
N LYS A 16 -3.87 26.35 -23.87
CA LYS A 16 -2.75 26.25 -24.79
C LYS A 16 -1.44 26.35 -24.02
N ILE A 17 -0.47 25.54 -24.44
CA ILE A 17 0.89 25.56 -23.90
C ILE A 17 1.82 26.24 -24.91
N PHE A 18 2.69 27.09 -24.39
CA PHE A 18 3.78 27.76 -25.10
C PHE A 18 5.11 27.43 -24.44
N LYS A 19 6.21 27.66 -25.16
CA LYS A 19 7.54 27.64 -24.56
C LYS A 19 7.70 28.76 -23.53
N HIS A 20 8.78 28.72 -22.75
CA HIS A 20 9.07 29.69 -21.68
C HIS A 20 9.08 31.16 -22.16
N ASP A 21 9.35 31.39 -23.46
CA ASP A 21 9.44 32.69 -24.12
C ASP A 21 8.15 33.10 -24.86
N TRP A 22 7.02 32.41 -24.59
CA TRP A 22 5.74 32.63 -25.28
C TRP A 22 5.77 32.32 -26.78
N THR A 23 6.69 31.46 -27.23
CA THR A 23 6.69 30.99 -28.63
C THR A 23 5.93 29.68 -28.81
N CYS A 24 5.32 29.51 -29.99
CA CYS A 24 4.71 28.26 -30.46
C CYS A 24 4.86 28.17 -31.98
N MET A 25 5.40 27.05 -32.49
CA MET A 25 5.63 26.81 -33.93
C MET A 25 6.35 27.98 -34.65
N GLY A 26 7.34 28.60 -34.00
CA GLY A 26 8.11 29.72 -34.57
C GLY A 26 7.42 31.08 -34.52
N LYS A 27 6.20 31.17 -33.98
CA LYS A 27 5.47 32.43 -33.80
C LYS A 27 5.60 32.92 -32.36
N GLN A 28 5.71 34.23 -32.18
CA GLN A 28 5.74 34.92 -30.89
C GLN A 28 4.33 35.35 -30.49
N TYR A 29 3.96 35.10 -29.24
CA TYR A 29 2.69 35.53 -28.67
C TYR A 29 2.92 36.48 -27.49
N THR A 30 1.86 37.20 -27.13
CA THR A 30 1.75 38.05 -25.94
C THR A 30 0.58 37.58 -25.10
N CYS A 31 0.68 37.74 -23.78
CA CYS A 31 -0.38 37.41 -22.85
C CYS A 31 -0.65 38.61 -21.92
N PRO A 32 -1.89 39.15 -21.88
CA PRO A 32 -3.03 38.81 -22.75
C PRO A 32 -2.79 39.23 -24.22
N GLY A 33 -3.57 38.69 -25.16
CA GLY A 33 -3.46 39.05 -26.58
C GLY A 33 -4.49 38.38 -27.49
N ARG A 34 -4.78 38.99 -28.64
CA ARG A 34 -5.65 38.43 -29.69
C ARG A 34 -4.86 38.23 -30.98
N PHE A 35 -5.05 37.06 -31.57
CA PHE A 35 -4.28 36.61 -32.73
C PHE A 35 -5.25 36.11 -33.80
N ILE A 36 -4.87 36.34 -35.06
CA ILE A 36 -5.61 35.93 -36.25
C ILE A 36 -4.61 35.29 -37.20
N GLU A 37 -4.99 34.14 -37.77
CA GLU A 37 -4.21 33.41 -38.75
C GLU A 37 -5.07 33.18 -39.99
N GLU A 38 -4.64 33.71 -41.13
CA GLU A 38 -5.35 33.56 -42.40
C GLU A 38 -4.98 32.25 -43.09
N GLY A 39 -5.99 31.57 -43.65
CA GLY A 39 -5.82 30.35 -44.45
C GLY A 39 -6.71 29.22 -43.96
N LYS A 40 -6.68 28.09 -44.67
CA LYS A 40 -7.53 26.94 -44.36
C LYS A 40 -7.04 26.22 -43.11
N LEU A 41 -7.93 25.91 -42.18
CA LEU A 41 -7.58 25.18 -40.96
C LEU A 41 -7.25 23.71 -41.23
N GLU A 42 -6.17 23.24 -40.62
CA GLU A 42 -5.74 21.84 -40.62
C GLU A 42 -5.21 21.49 -39.22
N VAL A 43 -5.89 20.60 -38.49
CA VAL A 43 -5.66 20.31 -37.05
C VAL A 43 -4.22 19.84 -36.71
N CYS A 44 -3.43 19.49 -37.71
CA CYS A 44 -2.01 19.14 -37.58
C CYS A 44 -1.08 19.96 -38.48
N GLY A 45 -1.61 20.87 -39.30
CA GLY A 45 -0.87 21.61 -40.30
C GLY A 45 -0.89 23.12 -40.07
N HIS A 46 -2.09 23.71 -40.02
CA HIS A 46 -2.28 25.14 -40.10
C HIS A 46 -3.39 25.64 -39.17
N GLY A 47 -3.12 26.75 -38.48
CA GLY A 47 -3.97 27.33 -37.45
C GLY A 47 -3.36 27.27 -36.05
N MET A 48 -4.00 27.97 -35.13
CA MET A 48 -3.56 28.06 -33.74
C MET A 48 -4.13 26.90 -32.92
N HIS A 49 -3.27 25.94 -32.59
CA HIS A 49 -3.66 24.73 -31.84
C HIS A 49 -3.92 24.99 -30.36
N PHE A 50 -4.97 24.40 -29.79
CA PHE A 50 -5.31 24.41 -28.37
C PHE A 50 -6.06 23.11 -28.00
N CYS A 51 -6.21 22.82 -26.71
CA CYS A 51 -7.05 21.71 -26.24
C CYS A 51 -8.20 22.24 -25.39
N GLN A 52 -9.32 21.54 -25.36
CA GLN A 52 -10.47 21.96 -24.53
C GLN A 52 -10.26 21.62 -23.05
N THR A 53 -9.43 20.61 -22.74
CA THR A 53 -9.00 20.32 -21.38
C THR A 53 -7.49 20.59 -21.23
N ALA A 54 -7.06 21.01 -20.04
CA ALA A 54 -5.65 21.32 -19.78
C ALA A 54 -4.77 20.05 -19.81
N THR A 55 -5.31 18.91 -19.36
CA THR A 55 -4.59 17.64 -19.31
C THR A 55 -4.18 17.17 -20.71
N ASP A 56 -5.06 17.35 -21.70
CA ASP A 56 -4.82 16.97 -23.09
C ASP A 56 -3.67 17.75 -23.73
N CYS A 57 -3.44 19.00 -23.31
CA CYS A 57 -2.29 19.76 -23.80
C CYS A 57 -0.95 19.05 -23.54
N PHE A 58 -0.86 18.27 -22.46
CA PHE A 58 0.34 17.52 -22.07
C PHE A 58 0.48 16.18 -22.78
N ASN A 59 -0.38 15.86 -23.75
CA ASN A 59 -0.12 14.81 -24.73
C ASN A 59 0.81 15.30 -25.85
N TYR A 60 0.90 16.63 -26.02
CA TYR A 60 1.69 17.29 -27.07
C TYR A 60 2.91 18.06 -26.53
N TYR A 61 2.90 18.37 -25.23
CA TYR A 61 3.97 19.08 -24.54
C TYR A 61 4.43 18.31 -23.30
N SER A 62 5.71 18.43 -22.97
CA SER A 62 6.22 17.92 -21.71
C SER A 62 5.54 18.62 -20.52
N PHE A 63 5.22 17.85 -19.48
CA PHE A 63 4.72 18.38 -18.21
C PHE A 63 5.87 19.05 -17.44
N ASP A 64 6.14 20.32 -17.79
CA ASP A 64 7.30 21.08 -17.34
C ASP A 64 6.84 22.48 -16.88
N SER A 65 7.21 22.85 -15.65
CA SER A 65 6.84 24.12 -15.04
C SER A 65 7.46 25.35 -15.71
N ARG A 66 8.44 25.15 -16.60
CA ARG A 66 9.03 26.22 -17.42
C ARG A 66 8.15 26.58 -18.62
N ASN A 67 7.23 25.70 -19.03
CA ASN A 67 6.29 26.00 -20.10
C ASN A 67 5.23 27.01 -19.61
N LYS A 68 4.74 27.82 -20.53
CA LYS A 68 3.66 28.78 -20.28
C LYS A 68 2.33 28.13 -20.60
N VAL A 69 1.50 27.92 -19.59
CA VAL A 69 0.13 27.42 -19.77
C VAL A 69 -0.81 28.62 -19.74
N ALA A 70 -1.70 28.71 -20.73
CA ALA A 70 -2.63 29.82 -20.83
C ALA A 70 -4.07 29.35 -21.00
N GLU A 71 -4.98 30.13 -20.43
CA GLU A 71 -6.40 30.06 -20.74
C GLU A 71 -6.64 30.79 -22.07
N VAL A 72 -7.32 30.12 -22.99
CA VAL A 72 -7.57 30.65 -24.33
C VAL A 72 -9.04 30.56 -24.71
N ILE A 73 -9.47 31.49 -25.56
CA ILE A 73 -10.80 31.52 -26.16
C ILE A 73 -10.63 31.53 -27.67
N ALA A 74 -11.10 30.48 -28.33
CA ALA A 74 -11.27 30.48 -29.77
C ALA A 74 -12.56 31.21 -30.12
N TYR A 75 -12.48 32.24 -30.96
CA TYR A 75 -13.62 33.09 -31.35
C TYR A 75 -13.83 33.14 -32.87
N GLY A 76 -13.14 32.28 -33.60
CA GLY A 76 -13.29 32.07 -35.04
C GLY A 76 -13.80 30.67 -35.36
N GLU A 77 -13.41 30.15 -36.52
CA GLU A 77 -13.66 28.76 -36.89
C GLU A 77 -12.84 27.83 -35.99
N VAL A 78 -13.42 26.71 -35.56
CA VAL A 78 -12.74 25.70 -34.74
C VAL A 78 -12.91 24.35 -35.40
N VAL A 79 -11.78 23.67 -35.63
CA VAL A 79 -11.75 22.28 -36.09
C VAL A 79 -11.12 21.43 -34.98
N THR A 80 -11.76 20.32 -34.63
CA THR A 80 -11.32 19.41 -33.56
C THR A 80 -11.12 18.02 -34.12
N ASP A 81 -10.02 17.38 -33.74
CA ASP A 81 -9.72 15.97 -33.98
C ASP A 81 -9.20 15.35 -32.68
N GLY A 82 -9.95 14.42 -32.10
CA GLY A 82 -9.67 13.85 -30.79
C GLY A 82 -9.60 14.90 -29.68
N ASP A 83 -8.46 14.94 -28.99
CA ASP A 83 -8.15 15.83 -27.86
C ASP A 83 -7.54 17.18 -28.29
N LYS A 84 -7.40 17.40 -29.60
CA LYS A 84 -6.74 18.57 -30.19
C LYS A 84 -7.71 19.40 -31.01
N SER A 85 -7.60 20.72 -30.89
CA SER A 85 -8.37 21.68 -31.68
C SER A 85 -7.44 22.70 -32.34
N CYS A 86 -7.85 23.28 -33.47
CA CYS A 86 -7.21 24.46 -34.06
C CYS A 86 -8.25 25.52 -34.42
N THR A 87 -7.79 26.78 -34.45
CA THR A 87 -8.64 27.92 -34.81
C THR A 87 -7.87 28.96 -35.61
N ASP A 88 -8.59 29.74 -36.42
CA ASP A 88 -8.09 30.91 -37.15
C ASP A 88 -8.03 32.16 -36.26
N LYS A 89 -8.77 32.18 -35.15
CA LYS A 89 -8.83 33.32 -34.23
C LYS A 89 -8.79 32.89 -32.77
N LEU A 90 -7.70 33.25 -32.10
CA LEU A 90 -7.43 32.85 -30.72
C LEU A 90 -7.18 34.08 -29.84
N GLU A 91 -7.83 34.13 -28.70
CA GLU A 91 -7.55 35.07 -27.62
C GLU A 91 -6.83 34.34 -26.49
N ILE A 92 -5.65 34.84 -26.11
CA ILE A 92 -4.96 34.42 -24.89
C ILE A 92 -5.44 35.33 -23.76
N VAL A 93 -6.19 34.76 -22.82
CA VAL A 93 -6.87 35.51 -21.76
C VAL A 93 -5.91 35.83 -20.63
N ARG A 94 -5.17 34.83 -20.15
CA ARG A 94 -4.19 34.95 -19.05
C ARG A 94 -3.22 33.78 -19.02
N GLU A 95 -2.09 33.98 -18.36
CA GLU A 95 -1.20 32.88 -17.93
C GLU A 95 -1.82 32.19 -16.70
N ILE A 96 -1.77 30.87 -16.69
CA ILE A 96 -2.18 30.04 -15.57
C ILE A 96 -0.92 29.72 -14.75
N PRO A 97 -0.81 30.16 -13.48
CA PRO A 97 0.31 29.82 -12.62
C PRO A 97 0.43 28.31 -12.45
N TRP A 98 1.65 27.79 -12.34
CA TRP A 98 1.89 26.34 -12.27
C TRP A 98 1.14 25.64 -11.13
N GLU A 99 1.02 26.28 -9.97
CA GLU A 99 0.22 25.77 -8.85
C GLU A 99 -1.27 25.60 -9.19
N GLU A 100 -1.80 26.46 -10.06
CA GLU A 100 -3.17 26.32 -10.58
C GLU A 100 -3.25 25.21 -11.63
N VAL A 101 -2.23 25.08 -12.50
CA VAL A 101 -2.13 23.95 -13.44
C VAL A 101 -2.22 22.62 -12.70
N LEU A 102 -1.43 22.45 -11.62
CA LEU A 102 -1.46 21.26 -10.78
C LEU A 102 -2.85 20.96 -10.20
N ARG A 103 -3.63 21.99 -9.84
CA ARG A 103 -5.01 21.82 -9.37
C ARG A 103 -6.00 21.48 -10.49
N ILE A 104 -5.76 21.94 -11.71
CA ILE A 104 -6.64 21.66 -12.85
C ILE A 104 -6.44 20.23 -13.35
N VAL A 105 -5.19 19.77 -13.42
CA VAL A 105 -4.86 18.44 -13.98
C VAL A 105 -4.97 17.28 -12.99
N ASN A 106 -5.34 17.55 -11.73
CA ASN A 106 -5.51 16.55 -10.68
C ASN A 106 -6.86 16.75 -9.97
N THR A 107 -7.50 15.66 -9.57
CA THR A 107 -8.69 15.70 -8.71
C THR A 107 -8.30 15.44 -7.26
N GLY A 108 -8.04 16.50 -6.50
CA GLY A 108 -7.63 16.42 -5.10
C GLY A 108 -6.65 17.53 -4.73
N LYS A 109 -6.01 17.41 -3.57
CA LYS A 109 -5.09 18.43 -3.02
C LYS A 109 -3.67 17.92 -2.92
N ASN A 110 -2.71 18.85 -2.93
CA ASN A 110 -1.28 18.60 -2.69
C ASN A 110 -0.68 17.53 -3.62
N CYS A 111 -1.14 17.47 -4.86
CA CYS A 111 -0.60 16.54 -5.85
C CYS A 111 0.49 17.22 -6.69
N THR A 112 1.57 16.49 -6.96
CA THR A 112 2.55 16.85 -7.99
C THR A 112 2.44 15.89 -9.16
N GLY A 113 2.80 16.33 -10.37
CA GLY A 113 2.51 15.59 -11.60
C GLY A 113 1.07 15.77 -12.08
N ARG A 114 0.55 14.83 -12.88
CA ARG A 114 -0.76 14.96 -13.53
C ARG A 114 -1.63 13.70 -13.44
N CYS A 115 -2.93 13.89 -13.66
CA CYS A 115 -3.93 12.83 -13.71
C CYS A 115 -4.11 12.03 -12.41
N ASN A 116 -3.75 12.61 -11.26
CA ASN A 116 -3.98 11.97 -9.98
C ASN A 116 -5.42 12.20 -9.50
N THR A 117 -5.98 11.20 -8.81
CA THR A 117 -7.23 11.31 -8.05
C THR A 117 -6.97 10.98 -6.59
N GLY A 118 -7.38 11.86 -5.69
CA GLY A 118 -7.07 11.82 -4.26
C GLY A 118 -5.98 12.81 -3.86
N ASN A 119 -5.50 12.72 -2.61
CA ASN A 119 -4.65 13.75 -2.01
C ASN A 119 -3.20 13.31 -1.84
N CYS A 120 -2.28 14.27 -1.83
CA CYS A 120 -0.87 14.08 -1.49
C CYS A 120 -0.13 13.06 -2.39
N ASN A 121 -0.54 12.93 -3.64
CA ASN A 121 0.13 12.03 -4.59
C ASN A 121 1.31 12.74 -5.27
N THR A 122 2.43 12.05 -5.39
CA THR A 122 3.61 12.51 -6.13
C THR A 122 3.84 11.63 -7.34
N GLY A 123 3.76 12.22 -8.54
CA GLY A 123 3.91 11.53 -9.82
C GLY A 123 2.61 11.53 -10.62
N ASN A 124 2.38 10.54 -11.48
CA ASN A 124 1.31 10.58 -12.45
C ASN A 124 0.31 9.43 -12.30
N CYS A 125 -0.95 9.72 -12.60
CA CYS A 125 -2.00 8.71 -12.74
C CYS A 125 -2.21 7.83 -11.51
N ASN A 126 -1.98 8.36 -10.30
CA ASN A 126 -2.29 7.64 -9.07
C ASN A 126 -3.75 7.85 -8.67
N THR A 127 -4.39 6.79 -8.15
CA THR A 127 -5.73 6.82 -7.58
C THR A 127 -5.66 6.44 -6.11
N GLY A 128 -6.13 7.32 -5.21
CA GLY A 128 -6.05 7.18 -3.76
C GLY A 128 -5.13 8.24 -3.15
N ASN A 129 -4.59 8.02 -1.96
CA ASN A 129 -3.86 9.05 -1.21
C ASN A 129 -2.41 8.68 -0.90
N CYS A 130 -1.56 9.69 -0.82
CA CYS A 130 -0.17 9.57 -0.35
C CYS A 130 0.68 8.57 -1.17
N ASN A 131 0.39 8.39 -2.45
CA ASN A 131 1.21 7.55 -3.32
C ASN A 131 2.41 8.34 -3.86
N THR A 132 3.56 7.67 -3.96
CA THR A 132 4.76 8.18 -4.62
C THR A 132 5.10 7.29 -5.80
N GLY A 133 5.29 7.88 -6.98
CA GLY A 133 5.51 7.18 -8.23
C GLY A 133 4.30 7.27 -9.16
N ASN A 134 4.04 6.24 -9.97
CA ASN A 134 3.06 6.35 -11.06
C ASN A 134 2.12 5.16 -11.10
N TRP A 135 0.88 5.38 -11.53
CA TRP A 135 -0.09 4.32 -11.80
C TRP A 135 -0.41 3.43 -10.59
N ASN A 136 -0.29 3.96 -9.37
CA ASN A 136 -0.70 3.24 -8.17
C ASN A 136 -2.20 3.43 -7.90
N THR A 137 -2.87 2.36 -7.47
CA THR A 137 -4.26 2.37 -7.01
C THR A 137 -4.32 1.92 -5.56
N GLY A 138 -4.87 2.75 -4.68
CA GLY A 138 -4.87 2.56 -3.23
C GLY A 138 -4.04 3.66 -2.54
N ASN A 139 -3.54 3.41 -1.35
CA ASN A 139 -2.93 4.43 -0.51
C ASN A 139 -1.52 4.05 -0.07
N TRP A 140 -0.68 5.06 0.13
CA TRP A 140 0.66 4.90 0.70
C TRP A 140 1.57 3.94 -0.07
N ASN A 141 1.39 3.82 -1.39
CA ASN A 141 2.30 3.05 -2.22
C ASN A 141 3.51 3.89 -2.65
N ALA A 142 4.68 3.25 -2.68
CA ALA A 142 5.91 3.82 -3.22
C ALA A 142 6.42 2.94 -4.37
N GLY A 143 6.47 3.50 -5.58
CA GLY A 143 6.85 2.80 -6.81
C GLY A 143 5.79 2.91 -7.89
N HIS A 144 5.67 1.90 -8.75
CA HIS A 144 4.84 1.94 -9.93
C HIS A 144 3.89 0.75 -10.03
N TRP A 145 2.69 1.00 -10.57
CA TRP A 145 1.72 -0.06 -10.89
C TRP A 145 1.31 -0.94 -9.72
N ASN A 146 1.31 -0.39 -8.50
CA ASN A 146 0.82 -1.13 -7.33
C ASN A 146 -0.70 -0.99 -7.19
N THR A 147 -1.36 -2.07 -6.79
CA THR A 147 -2.79 -2.09 -6.44
C THR A 147 -2.97 -2.59 -5.01
N GLY A 148 -3.61 -1.80 -4.17
CA GLY A 148 -3.75 -2.02 -2.72
C GLY A 148 -3.00 -0.95 -1.93
N ASP A 149 -2.74 -1.22 -0.65
CA ASP A 149 -2.17 -0.22 0.27
C ASP A 149 -0.77 -0.61 0.77
N PHE A 150 0.06 0.40 1.05
CA PHE A 150 1.37 0.25 1.69
C PHE A 150 2.38 -0.64 0.94
N ASN A 151 2.31 -0.72 -0.39
CA ASN A 151 3.30 -1.45 -1.16
C ASN A 151 4.54 -0.59 -1.46
N THR A 152 5.72 -1.19 -1.39
CA THR A 152 6.98 -0.58 -1.80
C THR A 152 7.64 -1.43 -2.90
N GLY A 153 7.96 -0.82 -4.04
CA GLY A 153 8.43 -1.50 -5.25
C GLY A 153 7.38 -1.42 -6.35
N ASP A 154 7.48 -2.28 -7.36
CA ASP A 154 6.67 -2.18 -8.58
C ASP A 154 5.78 -3.42 -8.81
N PHE A 155 4.62 -3.21 -9.43
CA PHE A 155 3.70 -4.27 -9.88
C PHE A 155 3.20 -5.19 -8.76
N ASN A 156 3.05 -4.68 -7.53
CA ASN A 156 2.44 -5.46 -6.45
C ASN A 156 0.92 -5.38 -6.46
N THR A 157 0.26 -6.48 -6.12
CA THR A 157 -1.18 -6.55 -5.90
C THR A 157 -1.48 -7.07 -4.50
N GLY A 158 -2.28 -6.34 -3.73
CA GLY A 158 -2.56 -6.59 -2.32
C GLY A 158 -1.86 -5.57 -1.42
N ASN A 159 -1.58 -5.93 -0.17
CA ASN A 159 -1.19 -4.95 0.85
C ASN A 159 0.17 -5.24 1.49
N CYS A 160 0.88 -4.19 1.87
CA CYS A 160 2.12 -4.28 2.66
C CYS A 160 3.23 -5.13 2.00
N ASN A 161 3.27 -5.22 0.67
CA ASN A 161 4.34 -5.95 -0.02
C ASN A 161 5.58 -5.06 -0.20
N THR A 162 6.76 -5.65 -0.04
CA THR A 162 8.04 -5.00 -0.30
C THR A 162 8.81 -5.78 -1.36
N GLY A 163 9.27 -5.10 -2.40
CA GLY A 163 9.86 -5.70 -3.61
C GLY A 163 8.86 -5.67 -4.76
N ASP A 164 9.04 -6.51 -5.77
CA ASP A 164 8.32 -6.38 -7.04
C ASP A 164 7.53 -7.64 -7.40
N TRP A 165 6.43 -7.45 -8.11
CA TRP A 165 5.60 -8.53 -8.66
C TRP A 165 5.03 -9.48 -7.60
N ASN A 166 4.77 -9.00 -6.39
CA ASN A 166 4.11 -9.80 -5.36
C ASN A 166 2.59 -9.71 -5.48
N THR A 167 1.92 -10.84 -5.22
CA THR A 167 0.46 -10.92 -5.12
C THR A 167 0.08 -11.49 -3.77
N GLY A 168 -0.75 -10.76 -3.00
CA GLY A 168 -1.18 -11.13 -1.66
C GLY A 168 -0.73 -10.09 -0.63
N GLU A 169 -0.47 -10.52 0.60
CA GLU A 169 -0.18 -9.59 1.71
C GLU A 169 1.15 -9.86 2.38
N CYS A 170 1.82 -8.78 2.81
CA CYS A 170 3.01 -8.84 3.66
C CYS A 170 4.15 -9.68 3.08
N ASN A 171 4.30 -9.73 1.75
CA ASN A 171 5.44 -10.42 1.14
C ASN A 171 6.67 -9.50 1.07
N ALA A 172 7.84 -10.06 1.31
CA ALA A 172 9.14 -9.39 1.18
C ALA A 172 10.01 -10.14 0.17
N GLY A 173 10.42 -9.46 -0.90
CA GLY A 173 11.17 -10.01 -2.03
C GLY A 173 10.38 -9.91 -3.32
N HIS A 174 10.64 -10.80 -4.29
CA HIS A 174 10.06 -10.66 -5.63
C HIS A 174 9.28 -11.90 -6.08
N TRP A 175 8.24 -11.67 -6.87
CA TRP A 175 7.44 -12.72 -7.52
C TRP A 175 6.78 -13.71 -6.55
N ASN A 176 6.44 -13.27 -5.34
CA ASN A 176 5.71 -14.13 -4.40
C ASN A 176 4.20 -14.09 -4.65
N THR A 177 3.53 -15.21 -4.41
CA THR A 177 2.07 -15.32 -4.44
C THR A 177 1.59 -15.98 -3.14
N GLY A 178 0.70 -15.30 -2.42
CA GLY A 178 0.21 -15.71 -1.10
C GLY A 178 0.59 -14.68 -0.04
N HIS A 179 0.66 -15.11 1.22
CA HIS A 179 0.82 -14.20 2.35
C HIS A 179 2.11 -14.45 3.13
N CYS A 180 2.71 -13.38 3.65
CA CYS A 180 3.83 -13.45 4.59
C CYS A 180 5.06 -14.24 4.07
N ASN A 181 5.33 -14.22 2.77
CA ASN A 181 6.53 -14.87 2.23
C ASN A 181 7.74 -13.94 2.27
N THR A 182 8.90 -14.48 2.63
CA THR A 182 10.20 -13.82 2.55
C THR A 182 11.12 -14.57 1.57
N GLY A 183 11.70 -13.86 0.61
CA GLY A 183 12.51 -14.42 -0.48
C GLY A 183 11.78 -14.31 -1.82
N ASN A 184 12.10 -15.17 -2.78
CA ASN A 184 11.62 -14.99 -4.16
C ASN A 184 10.87 -16.20 -4.72
N ARG A 185 9.87 -15.91 -5.55
CA ARG A 185 9.16 -16.91 -6.36
C ARG A 185 8.46 -18.00 -5.55
N ASN A 186 8.08 -17.67 -4.32
CA ASN A 186 7.27 -18.54 -3.48
C ASN A 186 5.80 -18.47 -3.90
N ALA A 187 5.12 -19.62 -3.83
CA ALA A 187 3.68 -19.72 -3.97
C ALA A 187 3.14 -20.51 -2.76
N GLY A 188 2.21 -19.90 -2.01
CA GLY A 188 1.76 -20.38 -0.72
C GLY A 188 1.99 -19.32 0.36
N ASP A 189 1.85 -19.71 1.62
CA ASP A 189 1.89 -18.78 2.75
C ASP A 189 3.05 -19.07 3.69
N CYS A 190 3.57 -18.02 4.34
CA CYS A 190 4.56 -18.10 5.41
C CYS A 190 5.83 -18.85 5.00
N ASN A 191 6.28 -18.71 3.76
CA ASN A 191 7.56 -19.29 3.32
C ASN A 191 8.74 -18.36 3.58
N THR A 192 9.88 -18.95 3.89
CA THR A 192 11.19 -18.27 3.90
C THR A 192 12.15 -19.00 2.97
N GLY A 193 12.75 -18.29 2.02
CA GLY A 193 13.65 -18.83 1.01
C GLY A 193 13.08 -18.67 -0.40
N ASP A 194 13.49 -19.51 -1.35
CA ASP A 194 13.17 -19.30 -2.77
C ASP A 194 12.49 -20.51 -3.42
N TRP A 195 11.59 -20.26 -4.36
CA TRP A 195 10.97 -21.29 -5.20
C TRP A 195 10.13 -22.35 -4.45
N ASN A 196 9.57 -22.01 -3.28
CA ASN A 196 8.64 -22.91 -2.59
C ASN A 196 7.24 -22.86 -3.24
N LYS A 197 6.54 -23.98 -3.32
CA LYS A 197 5.21 -24.13 -3.95
C LYS A 197 4.13 -24.67 -3.00
N SER A 198 4.43 -24.69 -1.70
CA SER A 198 3.49 -24.98 -0.60
C SER A 198 3.69 -23.95 0.51
N SER A 199 2.95 -24.06 1.61
CA SER A 199 3.07 -23.15 2.76
C SER A 199 4.06 -23.65 3.82
N PHE A 200 4.48 -22.74 4.71
CA PHE A 200 5.28 -23.00 5.90
C PHE A 200 6.67 -23.62 5.67
N ASN A 201 7.28 -23.37 4.51
CA ASN A 201 8.62 -23.89 4.24
C ASN A 201 9.71 -22.88 4.60
N ALA A 202 10.78 -23.38 5.22
CA ALA A 202 12.05 -22.68 5.31
C ALA A 202 13.08 -23.42 4.45
N GLY A 203 13.42 -22.87 3.28
CA GLY A 203 14.36 -23.49 2.35
C GLY A 203 14.07 -23.16 0.90
N CYS A 204 14.59 -23.99 -0.02
CA CYS A 204 14.46 -23.76 -1.45
C CYS A 204 13.86 -24.97 -2.17
N PHE A 205 13.08 -24.71 -3.22
CA PHE A 205 12.50 -25.73 -4.12
C PHE A 205 11.58 -26.76 -3.44
N ASN A 206 10.90 -26.40 -2.36
CA ASN A 206 9.93 -27.29 -1.73
C ASN A 206 8.61 -27.28 -2.50
N THR A 207 8.07 -28.47 -2.79
CA THR A 207 6.79 -28.64 -3.49
C THR A 207 5.68 -29.19 -2.58
N VAL A 208 6.04 -29.57 -1.36
CA VAL A 208 5.15 -30.05 -0.30
C VAL A 208 5.56 -29.39 1.01
N GLU A 209 4.62 -29.23 1.96
CA GLU A 209 4.94 -28.70 3.29
C GLU A 209 5.97 -29.60 3.97
N GLN A 210 7.09 -29.02 4.39
CA GLN A 210 8.16 -29.76 5.05
C GLN A 210 7.80 -30.11 6.49
N LYS A 211 8.28 -31.26 6.93
CA LYS A 211 8.18 -31.69 8.33
C LYS A 211 9.09 -30.83 9.21
N ILE A 212 8.62 -30.56 10.43
CA ILE A 212 9.34 -29.72 11.39
C ILE A 212 10.27 -30.54 12.28
N MET A 213 11.22 -29.83 12.88
CA MET A 213 12.02 -30.36 13.98
C MET A 213 11.25 -30.22 15.29
N LEU A 214 11.22 -31.28 16.08
CA LEU A 214 10.74 -31.26 17.46
C LEU A 214 11.81 -31.88 18.35
N PHE A 215 12.14 -31.19 19.45
CA PHE A 215 13.19 -31.61 20.39
C PHE A 215 14.54 -31.89 19.71
N ASN A 216 14.97 -30.95 18.85
CA ASN A 216 16.22 -31.01 18.08
C ASN A 216 16.37 -32.24 17.16
N LYS A 217 15.28 -32.95 16.85
CA LYS A 217 15.25 -34.12 15.97
C LYS A 217 14.17 -33.97 14.90
N SER A 218 14.38 -34.63 13.76
CA SER A 218 13.39 -34.68 12.69
C SER A 218 12.14 -35.40 13.18
N SER A 219 10.97 -34.83 12.92
CA SER A 219 9.68 -35.42 13.24
C SER A 219 8.90 -35.75 11.98
N ASP A 220 7.83 -36.52 12.12
CA ASP A 220 6.87 -36.75 11.03
C ASP A 220 5.76 -35.68 10.94
N MET A 221 5.79 -34.69 11.83
CA MET A 221 4.79 -33.64 11.95
C MET A 221 5.14 -32.44 11.08
N THR A 222 4.15 -31.84 10.44
CA THR A 222 4.21 -30.57 9.71
C THR A 222 3.97 -29.38 10.65
N TYR A 223 4.28 -28.16 10.19
CA TYR A 223 4.02 -26.98 11.02
C TYR A 223 2.52 -26.75 11.22
N ARG A 224 1.71 -26.99 10.19
CA ARG A 224 0.24 -26.92 10.29
C ARG A 224 -0.32 -27.87 11.33
N GLU A 225 0.12 -29.13 11.33
CA GLU A 225 -0.30 -30.11 12.35
C GLU A 225 0.12 -29.67 13.77
N TRP A 226 1.31 -29.07 13.93
CA TRP A 226 1.70 -28.47 15.21
C TRP A 226 0.77 -27.32 15.61
N LEU A 227 0.46 -26.40 14.68
CA LEU A 227 -0.43 -25.26 14.93
C LEU A 227 -1.81 -25.70 15.41
N GLU A 228 -2.33 -26.79 14.85
CA GLU A 228 -3.66 -27.35 15.11
C GLU A 228 -3.67 -28.38 16.26
N SER A 229 -2.50 -28.70 16.85
CA SER A 229 -2.39 -29.74 17.88
C SER A 229 -2.93 -29.29 19.25
N ASP A 230 -3.58 -30.24 19.95
CA ASP A 230 -3.99 -30.07 21.35
C ASP A 230 -2.82 -29.75 22.27
N ALA A 231 -1.65 -30.34 22.01
CA ALA A 231 -0.43 -30.09 22.77
C ALA A 231 -0.02 -28.62 22.70
N ARG A 232 -0.01 -28.02 21.50
CA ARG A 232 0.28 -26.59 21.34
C ARG A 232 -0.78 -25.74 22.02
N TRP A 233 -2.06 -26.09 21.90
CA TRP A 233 -3.13 -25.36 22.59
C TRP A 233 -2.92 -25.34 24.10
N LEU A 234 -2.61 -26.49 24.71
CA LEU A 234 -2.30 -26.61 26.14
C LEU A 234 -1.09 -25.76 26.53
N LEU A 235 0.00 -25.86 25.79
CA LEU A 235 1.24 -25.12 26.09
C LEU A 235 1.05 -23.61 26.00
N ASN A 236 0.15 -23.12 25.14
CA ASN A 236 -0.18 -21.69 25.07
C ASN A 236 -1.03 -21.20 26.27
N GLN A 237 -1.48 -22.11 27.14
CA GLN A 237 -2.17 -21.75 28.39
C GLN A 237 -1.23 -21.57 29.58
N ILE A 238 0.07 -21.83 29.41
CA ILE A 238 1.06 -21.60 30.48
C ILE A 238 0.96 -20.13 30.93
N PRO A 239 0.59 -19.87 32.20
CA PRO A 239 0.40 -18.52 32.68
C PRO A 239 1.75 -17.80 32.82
N LYS A 240 1.79 -16.52 32.47
CA LYS A 240 2.97 -15.67 32.71
C LYS A 240 3.04 -15.14 34.15
N ASN A 241 1.89 -15.03 34.82
CA ASN A 241 1.74 -14.53 36.19
C ASN A 241 0.75 -15.42 36.94
N VAL A 242 0.84 -15.48 38.27
CA VAL A 242 -0.13 -16.20 39.11
C VAL A 242 -1.00 -15.21 39.86
N VAL A 243 -2.30 -15.48 39.90
CA VAL A 243 -3.26 -14.75 40.75
C VAL A 243 -3.30 -15.45 42.10
N VAL A 244 -2.98 -14.73 43.17
CA VAL A 244 -3.13 -15.20 44.54
C VAL A 244 -4.43 -14.65 45.09
N TYR A 245 -5.38 -15.52 45.36
CA TYR A 245 -6.66 -15.14 45.94
C TYR A 245 -6.52 -14.84 47.43
N GLU A 246 -7.37 -13.96 47.97
CA GLU A 246 -7.39 -13.59 49.40
C GLU A 246 -7.38 -14.81 50.34
N SER A 247 -8.04 -15.91 49.95
CA SER A 247 -8.11 -17.15 50.72
C SER A 247 -6.74 -17.82 50.91
N ASP A 248 -5.81 -17.58 49.98
CA ASP A 248 -4.51 -18.24 49.90
C ASP A 248 -3.35 -17.29 50.25
N MET A 249 -3.64 -16.02 50.57
CA MET A 249 -2.64 -15.02 50.95
C MET A 249 -2.12 -15.23 52.38
N SER A 250 -0.80 -15.19 52.55
CA SER A 250 -0.16 -15.16 53.88
C SER A 250 -0.42 -13.84 54.61
N ASP A 251 -0.18 -13.81 55.93
CA ASP A 251 -0.32 -12.59 56.73
C ASP A 251 0.67 -11.49 56.26
N GLU A 252 1.86 -11.88 55.81
CA GLU A 252 2.84 -10.99 55.19
C GLU A 252 2.36 -10.46 53.82
N GLU A 253 1.82 -11.32 52.97
CA GLU A 253 1.28 -10.92 51.65
C GLU A 253 0.08 -9.96 51.81
N LYS A 254 -0.75 -10.16 52.84
CA LYS A 254 -1.85 -9.25 53.21
C LYS A 254 -1.35 -7.90 53.72
N ALA A 255 -0.23 -7.89 54.45
CA ALA A 255 0.40 -6.66 54.90
C ALA A 255 1.03 -5.85 53.75
N GLU A 256 1.60 -6.53 52.75
CA GLU A 256 2.21 -5.90 51.57
C GLU A 256 1.19 -5.45 50.51
N HIS A 257 0.01 -6.06 50.48
CA HIS A 257 -1.05 -5.76 49.51
C HIS A 257 -2.37 -5.36 50.17
N PRO A 258 -2.44 -4.25 50.94
CA PRO A 258 -3.57 -3.93 51.83
C PRO A 258 -4.93 -3.71 51.12
N THR A 259 -4.95 -3.61 49.80
CA THR A 259 -6.19 -3.55 49.00
C THR A 259 -6.81 -4.92 48.71
N TYR A 260 -6.20 -6.02 49.16
CA TYR A 260 -6.56 -7.39 48.80
C TYR A 260 -8.04 -7.73 49.09
N GLU A 261 -8.63 -7.22 50.16
CA GLU A 261 -10.04 -7.45 50.53
C GLU A 261 -11.02 -6.86 49.50
N THR A 262 -10.62 -5.76 48.84
CA THR A 262 -11.44 -5.12 47.80
C THR A 262 -11.19 -5.69 46.42
N THR A 263 -10.00 -6.25 46.17
CA THR A 263 -9.62 -6.86 44.88
C THR A 263 -9.82 -8.38 44.86
N GLY A 264 -10.12 -9.01 46.00
CA GLY A 264 -10.24 -10.46 46.16
C GLY A 264 -8.91 -11.22 46.10
N GLY A 265 -7.78 -10.52 46.25
CA GLY A 265 -6.43 -11.06 46.05
C GLY A 265 -5.47 -10.08 45.35
N TYR A 266 -4.34 -10.58 44.88
CA TYR A 266 -3.35 -9.81 44.10
C TYR A 266 -2.69 -10.64 42.99
N ILE A 267 -2.07 -9.98 42.01
CA ILE A 267 -1.28 -10.64 40.97
C ILE A 267 0.16 -10.73 41.45
N LYS A 268 0.65 -11.95 41.65
CA LYS A 268 2.04 -12.23 41.98
C LYS A 268 2.82 -12.41 40.68
N VAL A 269 3.71 -11.47 40.41
CA VAL A 269 4.70 -11.58 39.34
C VAL A 269 5.81 -12.48 39.85
N MET A 270 5.92 -13.69 39.29
CA MET A 270 6.97 -14.66 39.60
C MET A 270 7.80 -14.90 38.35
N GLU A 271 8.91 -15.61 38.49
CA GLU A 271 9.68 -16.11 37.34
C GLU A 271 8.79 -17.03 36.49
N GLU A 272 8.85 -16.90 35.15
CA GLU A 272 7.97 -17.65 34.23
C GLU A 272 8.05 -19.17 34.43
N SER A 273 9.22 -19.67 34.86
CA SER A 273 9.45 -21.08 35.15
C SER A 273 8.67 -21.59 36.37
N GLU A 274 8.47 -20.76 37.40
CA GLU A 274 7.70 -21.13 38.60
C GLU A 274 6.21 -21.18 38.29
N CYS A 275 5.71 -20.18 37.55
CA CYS A 275 4.34 -20.17 37.03
C CYS A 275 4.05 -21.41 36.17
N GLY A 276 4.99 -21.75 35.26
CA GLY A 276 4.89 -22.94 34.42
C GLY A 276 4.90 -24.24 35.22
N GLN A 277 5.73 -24.34 36.26
CA GLN A 277 5.79 -25.54 37.09
C GLN A 277 4.49 -25.77 37.88
N LEU A 278 3.90 -24.71 38.45
CA LEU A 278 2.61 -24.80 39.14
C LEU A 278 1.51 -25.25 38.18
N TRP A 279 1.42 -24.60 37.02
CA TRP A 279 0.48 -25.00 35.96
C TRP A 279 0.66 -26.47 35.56
N TRP A 280 1.90 -26.91 35.39
CA TRP A 280 2.19 -28.30 35.05
C TRP A 280 1.74 -29.25 36.15
N ASN A 281 1.98 -28.93 37.43
CA ASN A 281 1.61 -29.78 38.54
C ASN A 281 0.08 -29.99 38.58
N ASP A 282 -0.68 -28.92 38.37
CA ASP A 282 -2.16 -28.92 38.37
C ASP A 282 -2.78 -29.52 37.09
N LEU A 283 -2.00 -29.66 36.03
CA LEU A 283 -2.49 -30.20 34.76
C LEU A 283 -2.90 -31.68 34.91
N PRO A 284 -4.11 -32.09 34.47
CA PRO A 284 -4.54 -33.48 34.51
C PRO A 284 -3.61 -34.43 33.75
N ASP A 285 -3.50 -35.68 34.22
CA ASP A 285 -2.54 -36.65 33.66
C ASP A 285 -2.80 -36.99 32.19
N ASP A 286 -4.06 -37.01 31.75
CA ASP A 286 -4.40 -37.19 30.34
C ASP A 286 -3.89 -36.04 29.47
N LYS A 287 -3.94 -34.80 29.98
CA LYS A 287 -3.41 -33.61 29.29
C LYS A 287 -1.88 -33.57 29.31
N LYS A 288 -1.25 -33.98 30.41
CA LYS A 288 0.19 -34.22 30.46
C LYS A 288 0.61 -35.27 29.43
N ALA A 289 -0.17 -36.35 29.28
CA ALA A 289 0.10 -37.40 28.31
C ALA A 289 0.01 -36.89 26.86
N VAL A 290 -0.93 -35.99 26.54
CA VAL A 290 -0.99 -35.32 25.23
C VAL A 290 0.32 -34.59 24.92
N ILE A 291 0.84 -33.80 25.85
CA ILE A 291 2.12 -33.07 25.66
C ILE A 291 3.29 -34.06 25.54
N LYS A 292 3.35 -35.08 26.41
CA LYS A 292 4.39 -36.12 26.38
C LYS A 292 4.34 -37.00 25.13
N SER A 293 3.21 -37.02 24.41
CA SER A 293 3.04 -37.78 23.16
C SER A 293 3.62 -37.09 21.93
N LEU A 294 4.11 -35.85 22.07
CA LEU A 294 4.75 -35.15 20.97
C LEU A 294 5.92 -35.95 20.37
N PRO A 295 6.11 -35.92 19.04
CA PRO A 295 7.24 -36.59 18.41
C PRO A 295 8.56 -36.15 19.03
N ASN A 296 9.42 -37.13 19.31
CA ASN A 296 10.75 -36.93 19.91
C ASN A 296 10.74 -36.28 21.31
N PHE A 297 9.62 -36.29 22.04
CA PHE A 297 9.54 -35.65 23.36
C PHE A 297 10.74 -36.01 24.24
N ASP A 298 11.42 -34.96 24.72
CA ASP A 298 12.59 -35.05 25.58
C ASP A 298 12.36 -34.13 26.78
N ALA A 299 12.27 -34.73 27.97
CA ALA A 299 11.98 -34.00 29.20
C ALA A 299 13.05 -32.96 29.54
N GLY A 300 14.32 -33.23 29.24
CA GLY A 300 15.41 -32.30 29.54
C GLY A 300 15.39 -31.09 28.60
N ILE A 301 15.13 -31.31 27.31
CA ILE A 301 14.93 -30.20 26.36
C ILE A 301 13.64 -29.44 26.68
N PHE A 302 12.57 -30.13 27.08
CA PHE A 302 11.33 -29.47 27.50
C PHE A 302 11.56 -28.54 28.69
N GLU A 303 12.29 -28.99 29.71
CA GLU A 303 12.69 -28.17 30.86
C GLU A 303 13.56 -26.98 30.43
N GLN A 304 14.52 -27.17 29.51
CA GLN A 304 15.35 -26.07 29.00
C GLN A 304 14.53 -25.00 28.27
N CYS A 305 13.48 -25.39 27.54
CA CYS A 305 12.63 -24.47 26.80
C CYS A 305 11.55 -23.79 27.65
N THR A 306 11.05 -24.47 28.68
CA THR A 306 9.84 -24.03 29.43
C THR A 306 10.09 -23.75 30.91
N GLY A 307 11.22 -24.20 31.46
CA GLY A 307 11.51 -24.21 32.90
C GLY A 307 10.77 -25.30 33.69
N ILE A 308 9.92 -26.11 33.05
CA ILE A 308 9.08 -27.12 33.70
C ILE A 308 9.82 -28.44 33.82
N LYS A 309 9.94 -28.93 35.06
CA LYS A 309 10.50 -30.23 35.41
C LYS A 309 9.47 -31.33 35.27
N ILE A 310 9.80 -32.31 34.44
CA ILE A 310 9.01 -33.52 34.22
C ILE A 310 9.60 -34.62 35.10
N ASN A 311 8.99 -34.86 36.25
CA ASN A 311 9.31 -36.00 37.11
C ASN A 311 8.67 -37.30 36.61
#